data_AF-A0A919YPU7-F1
#
_entry.id   AF-A0A919YPU7-F1
#
_cell.length_a   1.000
_cell.length_b   1.000
_cell.length_c   1.000
_cell.angle_alpha   90.00
_cell.angle_beta   90.00
_cell.angle_gamma   90.00
#
_symmetry.space_group_name_H-M   'P 1'
#
loop_
_entity.id
_entity.type
_entity.pdbx_description
1 polymer ?
#
loop_
_entity_poly.entity_id
_entity_poly.type
_entity_poly.pdbx_seq_one_letter_code
_entity_poly.pdbx_strand_id
1 'polypeptide(L)' 'MRKLRNFLLVALSIIPALVVYDYLAQAIPFLPKLSTPGFFVPISFVSIALIVLLGLWLRDK' A
#
# COMPACT_ATOMS: atom_id res chain seq x y z
N MET A 1 16.44 -3.13 -14.92
CA MET A 1 15.36 -3.87 -14.21
C MET A 1 15.21 -3.48 -12.73
N ARG A 2 16.30 -3.22 -11.99
CA ARG A 2 16.26 -2.85 -10.56
C ARG A 2 15.48 -1.55 -10.24
N LYS A 3 15.60 -0.52 -11.09
CA LYS A 3 14.89 0.77 -10.94
C LYS A 3 13.37 0.64 -11.14
N LEU A 4 12.94 -0.06 -12.20
CA LEU A 4 11.52 -0.32 -12.49
C LEU A 4 10.84 -1.07 -11.34
N ARG A 5 11.53 -2.06 -10.76
CA ARG A 5 11.02 -2.79 -9.60
C ARG A 5 10.82 -1.90 -8.38
N ASN A 6 11.83 -1.10 -8.02
CA ASN A 6 11.71 -0.21 -6.87
C ASN A 6 10.55 0.79 -7.08
N PHE A 7 10.38 1.26 -8.32
CA PHE A 7 9.23 2.08 -8.67
C PHE A 7 7.90 1.35 -8.48
N LEU A 8 7.78 0.09 -8.93
CA LEU A 8 6.56 -0.72 -8.76
C LEU A 8 6.24 -0.97 -7.28
N LEU A 9 7.24 -1.29 -6.46
CA LEU A 9 7.06 -1.51 -5.02
C LEU A 9 6.55 -0.24 -4.32
N VAL A 10 7.12 0.91 -4.65
CA VAL A 10 6.68 2.21 -4.12
C VAL A 10 5.27 2.55 -4.60
N ALA A 11 4.97 2.32 -5.89
CA ALA A 11 3.64 2.58 -6.43
C ALA A 11 2.58 1.70 -5.76
N LEU A 12 2.87 0.41 -5.58
CA LEU A 12 1.99 -0.54 -4.89
C LEU A 12 1.81 -0.20 -3.41
N SER A 13 2.79 0.42 -2.75
CA SER A 13 2.71 0.74 -1.32
C SER A 13 1.88 2.00 -1.02
N ILE A 14 1.57 2.83 -2.02
CA ILE A 14 0.74 4.04 -1.84
C ILE A 14 -0.67 3.66 -1.37
N ILE A 15 -1.30 2.65 -1.97
CA ILE A 15 -2.67 2.28 -1.66
C ILE A 15 -2.80 1.78 -0.20
N PRO A 16 -1.97 0.84 0.28
CA PRO A 16 -1.93 0.47 1.70
C PRO A 16 -1.65 1.66 2.62
N ALA A 17 -0.72 2.54 2.25
CA ALA A 17 -0.39 3.71 3.07
C ALA A 17 -1.59 4.65 3.24
N LEU A 18 -2.38 4.86 2.19
CA LEU A 18 -3.60 5.68 2.25
C LEU A 18 -4.68 5.06 3.14
N VAL A 19 -4.86 3.73 3.05
CA VAL A 19 -5.81 3.01 3.92
C VAL A 19 -5.40 3.12 5.39
N VAL A 20 -4.11 2.89 5.68
CA VAL A 20 -3.58 3.04 7.05
C VAL A 20 -3.73 4.48 7.55
N TYR A 21 -3.46 5.47 6.69
CA TYR A 21 -3.62 6.88 7.04
C TYR A 21 -5.07 7.23 7.38
N ASP A 22 -6.05 6.74 6.60
CA ASP A 22 -7.48 6.96 6.86
C ASP A 22 -7.86 6.43 8.26
N TYR A 23 -7.51 5.19 8.58
CA TYR A 23 -7.75 4.63 9.90
C TYR A 23 -7.05 5.41 11.03
N LEU A 24 -5.82 5.86 10.81
CA LEU A 24 -5.10 6.71 11.77
C LEU A 24 -5.79 8.06 11.95
N ALA A 25 -6.23 8.71 10.87
CA ALA A 25 -6.92 9.99 10.92
C ALA A 25 -8.29 9.91 11.59
N GLN A 26 -8.95 8.75 11.54
CA GLN A 26 -10.16 8.49 12.31
C GLN A 26 -9.89 8.35 13.82
N ALA A 27 -8.74 7.77 14.19
CA ALA A 27 -8.36 7.57 15.59
C ALA A 27 -7.73 8.83 16.24
N ILE A 28 -7.08 9.67 15.43
CA ILE A 28 -6.29 10.81 15.91
C ILE A 28 -6.95 12.12 15.48
N PRO A 29 -7.54 12.89 16.42
CA PRO A 29 -8.38 14.04 16.10
C PRO A 29 -7.63 15.25 15.50
N PHE A 30 -6.29 15.31 15.60
CA PHE A 30 -5.51 16.40 15.00
C PHE A 30 -5.15 16.16 13.53
N LEU A 31 -5.29 14.93 13.02
CA LEU A 31 -4.90 14.61 11.66
C LEU A 31 -5.97 15.06 10.64
N PRO A 32 -5.56 15.53 9.45
CA PRO A 32 -6.49 15.78 8.36
C PRO A 32 -7.28 14.52 8.02
N LYS A 33 -8.61 14.62 8.10
CA LYS A 33 -9.51 13.53 7.71
C LYS A 33 -9.37 13.26 6.22
N LEU A 34 -9.10 12.02 5.88
CA LEU A 34 -9.12 11.51 4.53
C LEU A 34 -10.20 10.45 4.49
N SER A 35 -11.19 10.55 3.61
CA SER A 35 -12.17 9.49 3.43
C SER A 35 -11.76 8.65 2.23
N THR A 36 -11.19 7.48 2.46
CA THR A 36 -10.89 6.55 1.38
C THR A 36 -12.15 5.78 0.98
N PRO A 37 -12.36 5.51 -0.32
CA PRO A 37 -13.47 4.67 -0.77
C PRO A 37 -13.41 3.27 -0.14
N GLY A 38 -14.55 2.68 0.23
CA GLY A 38 -14.57 1.39 0.92
C GLY A 38 -13.88 0.23 0.18
N PHE A 39 -13.76 0.31 -1.16
CA PHE A 39 -13.03 -0.68 -1.95
C PHE A 39 -11.50 -0.56 -1.84
N PHE A 40 -10.96 0.52 -1.26
CA PHE A 40 -9.52 0.67 -1.04
C PHE A 40 -8.98 -0.36 -0.04
N VAL A 41 -9.79 -0.77 0.94
CA VAL A 41 -9.41 -1.79 1.92
C VAL A 41 -9.07 -3.12 1.24
N PRO A 42 -9.96 -3.76 0.46
CA PRO A 42 -9.60 -5.00 -0.25
C PRO A 42 -8.47 -4.80 -1.28
N ILE A 43 -8.40 -3.65 -1.98
CA ILE A 43 -7.30 -3.37 -2.91
C ILE A 43 -5.96 -3.24 -2.18
N SER A 44 -5.94 -2.72 -0.95
CA SER A 44 -4.73 -2.63 -0.15
C SER A 44 -4.16 -4.01 0.17
N PHE A 45 -5.01 -4.98 0.50
CA PHE A 45 -4.59 -6.37 0.72
C PHE A 45 -4.03 -7.00 -0.56
N VAL A 46 -4.69 -6.78 -1.71
CA VAL A 46 -4.18 -7.23 -3.01
C VAL A 46 -2.81 -6.60 -3.31
N SER A 47 -2.64 -5.31 -3.01
CA SER A 47 -1.38 -4.59 -3.22
C SER A 47 -0.25 -5.14 -2.35
N ILE A 48 -0.53 -5.45 -1.08
CA ILE A 48 0.43 -6.10 -0.16
C ILE A 48 0.80 -7.49 -0.68
N ALA A 49 -0.18 -8.30 -1.11
CA ALA A 49 0.08 -9.62 -1.66
C ALA A 49 1.01 -9.55 -2.89
N LEU A 50 0.78 -8.59 -3.79
CA LEU A 50 1.63 -8.36 -4.95
C LEU A 50 3.04 -7.90 -4.57
N ILE A 51 3.18 -7.04 -3.55
CA ILE A 51 4.49 -6.65 -3.01
C ILE A 51 5.25 -7.86 -2.48
N VAL A 52 4.59 -8.73 -1.70
CA VAL A 52 5.19 -9.94 -1.15
C VAL A 52 5.60 -10.90 -2.27
N LEU A 53 4.73 -11.15 -3.26
CA LEU A 53 5.03 -12.00 -4.41
C LEU A 53 6.21 -11.44 -5.24
N LEU A 54 6.23 -10.13 -5.49
CA LEU A 54 7.36 -9.46 -6.15
C LEU A 54 8.64 -9.59 -5.35
N GLY A 55 8.57 -9.55 -4.02
CA GLY A 55 9.71 -9.75 -3.13
C GLY A 55 10.23 -11.20 -3.13
N LEU A 56 9.33 -12.18 -3.08
CA LEU A 56 9.67 -13.61 -3.11
C LEU A 56 10.25 -14.04 -4.45
N TRP A 57 9.62 -13.65 -5.56
CA TRP A 57 10.15 -13.88 -6.90
C TRP A 57 11.55 -13.31 -7.10
N LEU A 58 11.90 -12.30 -6.30
CA LEU A 58 13.21 -11.69 -6.30
C LEU A 58 14.25 -12.39 -5.44
N ARG A 59 13.82 -13.16 -4.44
CA ARG A 59 14.71 -13.94 -3.59
C ARG A 59 15.26 -15.16 -4.32
N ASP A 60 14.45 -15.73 -5.22
CA ASP A 60 14.79 -16.92 -6.00
C ASP A 60 15.50 -16.62 -7.34
N LYS A 61 15.81 -15.35 -7.65
CA LYS A 61 16.60 -14.92 -8.82
C LYS A 61 17.87 -14.21 -8.41
#